data_AF-A0A5E4TJR1-F1
#
_entry.id   AF-A0A5E4TJR1-F1
#
_cell.length_a   1.000
_cell.length_b   1.000
_cell.length_c   1.000
_cell.angle_alpha   90.00
_cell.angle_beta   90.00
_cell.angle_gamma   90.00
#
_symmetry.space_group_name_H-M   'P 1'
#
loop_
_entity.id
_entity.type
_entity.pdbx_description
1 polymer ?
#
loop_
_entity_poly.entity_id
_entity_poly.type
_entity_poly.pdbx_seq_one_letter_code
_entity_poly.pdbx_strand_id
1 'polypeptide(L)'
;MNNTPIPLGKIVAKAAKGKTRCGLVTVSTADLRLAADAIGGYIDANCLQFGKAIRALGGRRVANGHHTARYGFDTATIARIEAEYQ
;
A
#
# COMPACT_ATOMS: atom_id res chain seq x y z
N MET A 1 1.16 22.50 8.70
CA MET A 1 1.29 21.22 7.97
C MET A 1 -0.13 20.76 7.68
N ASN A 2 -0.54 20.74 6.41
CA ASN A 2 -1.90 20.35 6.04
C ASN A 2 -2.02 18.84 6.22
N ASN A 3 -2.63 18.41 7.33
CA ASN A 3 -2.89 17.00 7.64
C ASN A 3 -4.04 16.46 6.77
N THR A 4 -3.86 16.45 5.44
CA THR A 4 -4.84 15.85 4.55
C THR A 4 -4.62 14.34 4.52
N PRO A 5 -5.62 13.52 4.89
CA PRO A 5 -5.51 12.08 4.75
C PRO A 5 -5.39 11.73 3.27
N ILE A 6 -4.34 10.99 2.91
CA ILE A 6 -4.09 10.64 1.52
C ILE A 6 -4.79 9.31 1.21
N PRO A 7 -5.50 9.20 0.07
CA PRO A 7 -6.07 7.93 -0.37
C PRO A 7 -5.03 6.82 -0.38
N LEU A 8 -5.34 5.71 0.29
CA LEU A 8 -4.42 4.58 0.40
C LEU A 8 -3.99 4.05 -0.98
N GLY A 9 -4.86 4.12 -2.00
CA GLY A 9 -4.51 3.74 -3.37
C GLY A 9 -3.32 4.53 -3.93
N LYS A 10 -3.28 5.86 -3.72
CA LYS A 10 -2.16 6.72 -4.15
C LYS A 10 -0.85 6.32 -3.46
N ILE A 11 -0.93 5.96 -2.18
CA ILE A 11 0.22 5.51 -1.40
C ILE A 11 0.70 4.15 -1.89
N VAL A 12 -0.22 3.22 -2.15
CA VAL A 12 0.08 1.88 -2.69
C VAL A 12 0.73 1.99 -4.06
N ALA A 13 0.21 2.82 -4.97
CA ALA A 13 0.82 3.08 -6.27
C ALA A 13 2.28 3.58 -6.12
N LYS A 14 2.52 4.49 -5.18
CA LYS A 14 3.88 5.02 -4.94
C LYS A 14 4.82 4.03 -4.26
N ALA A 15 4.29 3.18 -3.38
CA ALA A 15 5.05 2.17 -2.64
C ALA A 15 5.28 0.87 -3.43
N ALA A 16 4.50 0.63 -4.49
CA ALA A 16 4.62 -0.52 -5.36
C ALA A 16 6.03 -0.59 -5.97
N LYS A 17 6.85 -1.53 -5.49
CA LYS A 17 8.22 -1.73 -5.96
C LYS A 17 8.42 -3.14 -6.48
N GLY A 18 8.60 -3.25 -7.80
CA GLY A 18 8.99 -4.49 -8.47
C GLY A 18 8.00 -5.65 -8.30
N LYS A 19 8.28 -6.76 -8.98
CA LYS A 19 7.49 -7.99 -8.90
C LYS A 19 8.30 -9.06 -8.18
N THR A 20 7.66 -9.76 -7.26
CA THR A 20 8.22 -10.98 -6.67
C THR A 20 8.27 -12.10 -7.71
N ARG A 21 9.06 -13.15 -7.42
CA ARG A 21 9.16 -14.35 -8.27
C ARG A 21 7.79 -15.01 -8.55
N CYS A 22 6.83 -14.82 -7.65
CA CYS A 22 5.48 -15.34 -7.77
C CYS A 22 4.53 -14.41 -8.54
N GLY A 23 5.03 -13.33 -9.14
CA GLY A 23 4.23 -12.38 -9.93
C GLY A 23 3.47 -11.34 -9.11
N LEU A 24 3.58 -11.34 -7.78
CA LEU A 24 2.93 -10.34 -6.91
C LEU A 24 3.82 -9.12 -6.71
N VAL A 25 3.21 -7.94 -6.66
CA VAL A 25 3.83 -6.73 -6.16
C VAL A 25 3.61 -6.69 -4.65
N THR A 26 4.69 -6.64 -3.88
CA THR A 26 4.59 -6.63 -2.42
C THR A 26 4.93 -5.26 -1.86
N VAL A 27 4.08 -4.76 -0.97
CA VAL A 27 4.31 -3.53 -0.21
C VAL A 27 4.26 -3.85 1.27
N SER A 28 5.18 -3.27 2.04
CA SER A 28 5.15 -3.34 3.50
C SER A 28 4.49 -2.10 4.10
N THR A 29 4.04 -2.19 5.34
CA THR A 29 3.57 -0.99 6.08
C THR A 29 4.65 0.08 6.21
N ALA A 30 5.93 -0.29 6.26
CA ALA A 30 7.03 0.66 6.25
C ALA A 30 7.15 1.38 4.89
N ASP A 31 7.04 0.67 3.77
CA ASP A 31 7.07 1.28 2.43
C ASP A 31 5.90 2.24 2.22
N LEU A 32 4.72 1.86 2.69
CA LEU A 32 3.53 2.71 2.60
C LEU A 32 3.72 3.99 3.42
N ARG A 33 4.29 3.88 4.63
CA ARG A 33 4.56 5.05 5.47
C ARG A 33 5.58 5.99 4.85
N LEU A 34 6.69 5.45 4.35
CA LEU A 34 7.69 6.23 3.60
C LEU A 34 7.08 6.89 2.36
N ALA A 35 6.22 6.18 1.64
CA ALA A 35 5.53 6.72 0.47
C ALA A 35 4.56 7.85 0.85
N ALA A 36 3.86 7.74 1.99
CA ALA A 36 2.97 8.78 2.51
C ALA A 36 3.74 10.04 2.95
N ASP A 37 4.86 9.85 3.65
CA ASP A 37 5.74 10.95 4.05
C ASP A 37 6.31 11.69 2.82
N ALA A 38 6.71 10.94 1.78
CA ALA A 38 7.25 11.49 0.54
C ALA A 38 6.26 12.37 -0.25
N ILE A 39 4.96 12.18 -0.04
CA ILE A 39 3.90 12.97 -0.68
C ILE A 39 3.27 13.98 0.30
N GLY A 40 3.88 14.17 1.47
CA GLY A 40 3.49 15.19 2.45
C GLY A 40 2.20 14.89 3.22
N GLY A 41 1.79 13.62 3.33
CA GLY A 41 0.61 13.23 4.12
C GLY A 41 0.90 12.11 5.09
N TYR A 42 -0.15 11.62 5.72
CA TYR A 42 -0.04 10.53 6.70
C TYR A 42 -1.04 9.41 6.39
N ILE A 43 -0.70 8.23 6.86
CA ILE A 43 -1.58 7.07 6.90
C ILE A 43 -2.23 7.04 8.27
N ASP A 44 -3.56 6.98 8.32
CA ASP A 44 -4.26 6.63 9.55
C ASP A 44 -3.95 5.17 9.91
N ALA A 45 -3.04 4.98 10.88
CA ALA A 45 -2.36 3.73 11.15
C ALA A 45 -3.17 2.78 12.05
N ASN A 46 -4.50 2.82 11.98
CA ASN A 46 -5.31 1.85 12.68
C ASN A 46 -5.21 0.48 11.99
N CYS A 47 -4.41 -0.44 12.54
CA CYS A 47 -4.08 -1.74 11.95
C CYS A 47 -5.30 -2.56 11.49
N LEU A 48 -6.43 -2.48 12.20
CA LEU A 48 -7.68 -3.15 11.82
C LEU A 48 -8.29 -2.54 10.55
N GLN A 49 -8.26 -1.22 10.42
CA GLN A 49 -8.72 -0.51 9.23
C GLN A 49 -7.77 -0.72 8.05
N PHE A 50 -6.47 -0.83 8.32
CA PHE A 50 -5.45 -1.00 7.30
C PHE A 50 -5.61 -2.30 6.50
N GLY A 51 -5.83 -3.43 7.20
CA GLY A 51 -6.10 -4.70 6.55
C GLY A 51 -7.39 -4.68 5.71
N LYS A 52 -8.43 -3.97 6.17
CA LYS A 52 -9.70 -3.81 5.45
C LYS A 52 -9.53 -2.94 4.20
N ALA A 53 -8.82 -1.81 4.33
CA ALA A 53 -8.56 -0.88 3.24
C ALA A 53 -7.68 -1.51 2.14
N ILE A 54 -6.65 -2.28 2.52
CA ILE A 54 -5.83 -3.02 1.56
C ILE A 54 -6.66 -4.07 0.80
N ARG A 55 -7.55 -4.80 1.49
CA ARG A 55 -8.46 -5.75 0.82
C ARG A 55 -9.44 -5.06 -0.12
N ALA A 56 -9.95 -3.88 0.25
CA ALA A 56 -10.82 -3.08 -0.61
C ALA A 56 -10.11 -2.64 -1.90
N LEU A 57 -8.79 -2.43 -1.85
CA LEU A 57 -7.96 -2.16 -3.02
C LEU A 57 -7.62 -3.42 -3.84
N GLY A 58 -8.01 -4.61 -3.39
CA GLY A 58 -7.68 -5.88 -4.04
C GLY A 58 -6.35 -6.49 -3.60
N GLY A 59 -5.74 -5.98 -2.53
CA GLY A 59 -4.54 -6.54 -1.93
C GLY A 59 -4.84 -7.66 -0.94
N ARG A 60 -3.89 -8.58 -0.78
CA ARG A 60 -3.95 -9.67 0.20
C ARG A 60 -2.75 -9.64 1.13
N ARG A 61 -2.94 -10.03 2.39
CA ARG A 61 -1.81 -10.17 3.32
C ARG A 61 -1.00 -11.40 2.92
N VAL A 62 0.29 -11.23 2.68
CA VAL A 62 1.20 -12.31 2.22
C VAL A 62 2.18 -12.75 3.29
N ALA A 63 2.47 -11.90 4.28
CA ALA A 63 3.29 -12.29 5.43
C ALA A 63 2.92 -11.49 6.68
N ASN A 64 2.99 -12.17 7.82
CA ASN A 64 3.05 -11.56 9.14
C ASN A 64 4.53 -11.42 9.49
N GLY A 65 5.15 -10.29 9.14
CA GLY A 65 6.49 -10.01 9.65
C GLY A 65 6.42 -9.69 11.13
N HIS A 66 7.45 -10.11 11.88
CA HIS A 66 7.65 -9.81 13.31
C HIS A 66 7.64 -8.29 13.61
N HIS A 67 7.89 -7.44 12.60
CA HIS A 67 7.91 -5.98 12.71
C HIS A 67 6.95 -5.24 11.76
N THR A 68 6.51 -5.83 10.64
CA THR A 68 5.59 -5.19 9.68
C THR A 68 4.76 -6.22 8.90
N ALA A 69 3.49 -5.90 8.65
CA ALA A 69 2.66 -6.67 7.72
C ALA A 69 3.11 -6.42 6.28
N ARG A 70 3.19 -7.49 5.47
CA ARG A 70 3.39 -7.37 4.02
C ARG A 70 2.11 -7.73 3.30
N TYR A 71 1.78 -6.91 2.30
CA TYR A 71 0.63 -7.07 1.45
C TYR A 71 1.08 -7.28 0.01
N GLY A 72 0.49 -8.26 -0.66
CA GLY A 72 0.71 -8.56 -2.06
C GLY A 72 -0.48 -8.13 -2.89
N PHE A 73 -0.20 -7.60 -4.07
CA PHE A 73 -1.18 -7.22 -5.07
C PHE A 73 -0.82 -7.91 -6.39
N ASP A 74 -1.84 -8.34 -7.14
CA ASP A 74 -1.63 -8.77 -8.52
C ASP A 74 -1.24 -7.57 -9.38
N THR A 75 -0.47 -7.82 -10.45
CA THR A 75 0.03 -6.73 -11.31
C THR A 75 -1.09 -5.95 -11.99
N ALA A 76 -2.19 -6.61 -12.34
CA ALA A 76 -3.35 -5.95 -12.91
C ALA A 76 -4.01 -5.00 -11.90
N THR A 77 -4.06 -5.40 -10.63
CA THR A 77 -4.59 -4.58 -9.54
C THR A 77 -3.72 -3.33 -9.32
N ILE A 78 -2.40 -3.48 -9.29
CA ILE A 78 -1.49 -2.33 -9.20
C ILE A 78 -1.64 -1.40 -10.40
N ALA A 79 -1.66 -1.94 -11.62
CA ALA A 79 -1.83 -1.11 -12.82
C ALA A 79 -3.14 -0.31 -12.80
N ARG A 80 -4.24 -0.90 -12.30
CA ARG A 80 -5.52 -0.19 -12.10
C ARG A 80 -5.39 0.93 -11.06
N ILE A 81 -4.76 0.66 -9.93
CA ILE A 81 -4.55 1.65 -8.86
C ILE A 81 -3.64 2.78 -9.37
N GLU A 82 -2.58 2.47 -10.10
CA GLU A 82 -1.71 3.48 -10.72
C GLU A 82 -2.50 4.35 -11.70
N ALA A 83 -3.34 3.76 -12.56
CA ALA A 83 -4.18 4.52 -13.49
C ALA A 83 -5.25 5.39 -12.79
N GLU A 84 -5.76 4.96 -11.64
CA GLU A 84 -6.79 5.70 -10.87
C GLU A 84 -6.22 6.86 -10.05
N TYR A 85 -4.93 6.80 -9.68
CA TYR A 85 -4.30 7.75 -8.75
C TYR A 85 -3.03 8.45 -9.29
N GLN A 86 -2.72 8.30 -10.58
CA GLN A 86 -1.74 9.13 -11.33
C GLN A 86 -2.32 10.51 -11.63
#